data_AF-A0A1W2DWY2-F1
#
_entry.id   AF-A0A1W2DWY2-F1
#
_cell.length_a   1.000
_cell.length_b   1.000
_cell.length_c   1.000
_cell.angle_alpha   90.00
_cell.angle_beta   90.00
_cell.angle_gamma   90.00
#
_symmetry.space_group_name_H-M   'P 1'
#
loop_
_entity.id
_entity.type
_entity.pdbx_description
1 polymer ?
#
loop_
_entity_poly.entity_id
_entity_poly.type
_entity_poly.pdbx_seq_one_letter_code
_entity_poly.pdbx_strand_id
1 'polypeptide(L)'
;MKSYETVSEAINDLFDLGYTKDFNIATDEDCLICSKTGLSLSPDEFQIDEVYRFEGETDPGDEMVIFAISSKVLSVGGVLVNAYGVYADEHAWKVVQRLKKYV
;
A
#
# COMPACT_ATOMS: atom_id res chain seq x y z
N MET A 1 -2.73 14.81 -9.91
CA MET A 1 -1.95 13.90 -9.05
C MET A 1 -1.28 14.78 -8.02
N LYS A 2 -1.62 14.63 -6.73
CA LYS A 2 -0.84 15.27 -5.67
C LYS A 2 0.55 14.62 -5.66
N SER A 3 1.57 15.37 -5.29
CA SER A 3 2.90 14.84 -4.99
C SER A 3 3.22 15.24 -3.56
N TYR A 4 3.78 14.31 -2.79
CA TYR A 4 4.24 14.57 -1.44
C TYR A 4 5.76 14.59 -1.44
N GLU A 5 6.34 15.42 -0.58
CA GLU A 5 7.80 15.47 -0.44
C GLU A 5 8.25 14.29 0.44
N THR A 6 7.46 13.96 1.47
CA THR A 6 7.80 12.87 2.40
C THR A 6 6.73 11.78 2.46
N VAL A 7 7.17 10.56 2.81
CA VAL A 7 6.29 9.41 3.09
C VAL A 7 5.27 9.75 4.19
N SER A 8 5.71 10.46 5.23
CA SER A 8 4.86 10.83 6.36
C SER A 8 3.75 11.80 5.96
N GLU A 9 4.03 12.77 5.10
CA GLU A 9 3.00 13.68 4.57
C GLU A 9 1.94 12.93 3.77
N ALA A 10 2.36 12.01 2.90
CA ALA A 10 1.45 11.20 2.11
C ALA A 10 0.53 10.36 2.98
N ILE A 11 1.08 9.68 4.00
CA ILE A 11 0.28 8.87 4.94
C ILE A 11 -0.71 9.73 5.71
N ASN A 12 -0.31 10.93 6.14
CA ASN A 12 -1.19 11.83 6.88
C ASN A 12 -2.35 12.35 6.01
N ASP A 13 -2.09 12.79 4.78
CA ASP A 13 -3.16 13.23 3.86
C ASP A 13 -4.10 12.06 3.51
N LEU A 14 -3.55 10.86 3.25
CA LEU A 14 -4.34 9.66 3.01
C LEU A 14 -5.19 9.27 4.23
N PHE A 15 -4.66 9.44 5.44
CA PHE A 15 -5.42 9.22 6.66
C PHE A 15 -6.61 10.18 6.76
N ASP A 16 -6.41 11.47 6.46
CA ASP A 16 -7.46 12.49 6.44
C ASP A 16 -8.51 12.25 5.33
N LEU A 17 -8.11 11.62 4.21
CA LEU A 17 -8.98 11.16 3.14
C LEU A 17 -9.80 9.90 3.51
N GLY A 18 -9.52 9.26 4.65
CA GLY A 18 -10.25 8.11 5.16
C GLY A 18 -9.51 6.77 5.04
N TYR A 19 -8.29 6.76 4.51
CA TYR A 19 -7.42 5.58 4.45
C TYR A 19 -6.74 5.33 5.80
N THR A 20 -7.53 4.95 6.80
CA THR A 20 -7.12 4.90 8.21
C THR A 20 -6.49 3.57 8.67
N LYS A 21 -6.51 2.56 7.79
CA LYS A 21 -5.92 1.24 8.05
C LYS A 21 -4.51 1.16 7.48
N ASP A 22 -3.71 0.37 8.15
CA ASP A 22 -2.36 0.01 7.74
C ASP A 22 -2.43 -1.46 7.30
N PHE A 23 -2.07 -1.71 6.05
CA PHE A 23 -2.02 -3.04 5.46
C PHE A 23 -0.58 -3.43 5.17
N ASN A 24 -0.26 -4.68 5.50
CA ASN A 24 0.99 -5.34 5.15
C ASN A 24 0.70 -6.59 4.31
N ILE A 25 1.73 -7.15 3.68
CA ILE A 25 1.60 -8.39 2.91
C ILE A 25 2.10 -9.56 3.76
N ALA A 26 1.29 -10.61 3.88
CA ALA A 26 1.72 -11.86 4.47
C ALA A 26 2.65 -12.59 3.49
N THR A 27 3.91 -12.77 3.87
CA THR A 27 4.90 -13.54 3.08
C THR A 27 4.50 -15.00 2.92
N ASP A 28 3.71 -15.55 3.84
CA ASP A 28 3.39 -16.97 3.88
C ASP A 28 2.09 -17.34 3.15
N GLU A 29 1.17 -16.39 2.94
CA GLU A 29 -0.22 -16.69 2.52
C GLU A 29 -0.75 -15.83 1.36
N ASP A 30 0.11 -15.08 0.63
CA ASP A 30 -0.30 -14.23 -0.51
C ASP A 30 -1.52 -13.33 -0.20
N CYS A 31 -1.60 -12.82 1.03
CA CYS A 31 -2.76 -12.09 1.55
C CYS A 31 -2.37 -10.75 2.17
N LEU A 32 -3.35 -9.85 2.31
CA LEU A 32 -3.18 -8.57 3.01
C LEU A 32 -3.48 -8.76 4.50
N ILE A 33 -2.60 -8.32 5.37
CA ILE A 33 -2.82 -8.30 6.82
C ILE A 33 -3.06 -6.87 7.25
N CYS A 34 -4.20 -6.62 7.90
CA CYS A 34 -4.44 -5.35 8.57
C CYS A 34 -3.69 -5.31 9.91
N SER A 35 -2.68 -4.45 10.04
CA SER A 35 -1.82 -4.34 11.22
C SER A 35 -2.59 -4.05 12.51
N LYS A 36 -3.72 -3.33 12.41
CA LYS A 36 -4.56 -2.98 13.57
C LYS A 36 -5.44 -4.12 14.06
N THR A 37 -5.88 -5.01 13.17
CA THR A 37 -6.88 -6.05 13.51
C THR A 37 -6.33 -7.46 13.39
N GLY A 38 -5.15 -7.66 12.81
CA GLY A 38 -4.57 -8.97 12.51
C GLY A 38 -5.39 -9.78 11.52
N LEU A 39 -6.30 -9.14 10.78
CA LEU A 39 -7.18 -9.83 9.83
C LEU A 39 -6.44 -10.05 8.52
N SER A 40 -6.38 -11.31 8.10
CA SER A 40 -5.98 -11.70 6.74
C SER A 40 -7.14 -11.44 5.77
N LEU A 41 -6.83 -10.74 4.69
CA LEU A 41 -7.78 -10.21 3.73
C LEU A 41 -7.31 -10.57 2.33
N SER A 42 -8.26 -10.89 1.45
CA SER A 42 -7.91 -11.24 0.07
C SER A 42 -7.56 -9.99 -0.73
N PRO A 43 -6.39 -9.93 -1.42
CA PRO A 43 -6.03 -8.80 -2.27
C PRO A 43 -7.03 -8.58 -3.41
N ASP A 44 -7.74 -9.62 -3.86
CA ASP A 44 -8.72 -9.52 -4.96
C ASP A 44 -9.98 -8.70 -4.58
N GLU A 45 -10.19 -8.48 -3.28
CA GLU A 45 -11.28 -7.67 -2.72
C GLU A 45 -10.91 -6.18 -2.58
N PHE A 46 -9.66 -5.83 -2.88
CA PHE A 46 -9.12 -4.49 -2.81
C PHE A 46 -8.85 -3.94 -4.20
N GLN A 47 -8.98 -2.62 -4.31
CA GLN A 47 -8.60 -1.87 -5.49
C GLN A 47 -7.54 -0.83 -5.10
N ILE A 48 -6.63 -0.56 -6.03
CA ILE A 48 -5.67 0.54 -5.92
C ILE A 48 -6.37 1.81 -6.37
N ASP A 49 -6.53 2.76 -5.46
CA ASP A 49 -7.09 4.07 -5.74
C ASP A 49 -5.99 5.05 -6.14
N GLU A 50 -4.89 5.08 -5.38
CA GLU A 50 -3.75 5.97 -5.64
C GLU A 50 -2.40 5.28 -5.41
N VAL A 51 -1.38 5.75 -6.12
CA VAL A 51 0.00 5.24 -6.02
C VAL A 51 0.96 6.40 -5.92
N TYR A 52 1.81 6.37 -4.89
CA TYR A 52 2.82 7.37 -4.63
C TYR A 52 4.18 6.71 -4.51
N ARG A 53 5.16 7.16 -5.28
CA ARG A 53 6.53 6.63 -5.24
C ARG A 53 7.44 7.70 -4.64
N PHE A 54 8.32 7.24 -3.77
CA PHE A 54 9.28 8.04 -3.05
C PHE A 54 10.67 7.45 -3.30
N GLU A 55 11.56 8.28 -3.82
CA GLU A 55 12.99 8.00 -3.84
C GLU A 55 13.52 8.50 -2.51
N GLY A 56 14.06 7.62 -1.67
CA GLY A 56 14.44 7.94 -0.30
C GLY A 56 15.30 9.21 -0.21
N GLU A 57 14.87 10.19 0.59
CA GLU A 57 15.65 11.42 0.82
C GLU A 57 16.96 11.15 1.57
N THR A 58 17.02 10.02 2.31
CA THR A 58 18.12 9.71 3.24
C THR A 58 19.11 8.71 2.66
N ASP A 59 18.64 7.78 1.83
CA ASP A 59 19.46 6.84 1.07
C ASP A 59 18.88 6.72 -0.35
N PRO A 60 19.64 7.04 -1.42
CA PRO A 60 19.18 6.87 -2.80
C PRO A 60 18.91 5.41 -3.19
N GLY A 61 19.23 4.44 -2.32
CA GLY A 61 18.77 3.06 -2.43
C GLY A 61 17.35 2.82 -1.91
N ASP A 62 16.84 3.61 -0.96
CA ASP A 62 15.56 3.35 -0.28
C ASP A 62 14.38 3.86 -1.11
N GLU A 63 14.06 3.11 -2.16
CA GLU A 63 12.91 3.31 -3.03
C GLU A 63 11.64 2.75 -2.36
N MET A 64 10.70 3.62 -1.99
CA MET A 64 9.44 3.26 -1.34
C MET A 64 8.21 3.62 -2.18
N VAL A 65 7.20 2.75 -2.15
CA VAL A 65 5.92 2.97 -2.83
C VAL A 65 4.78 2.80 -1.84
N ILE A 66 3.85 3.75 -1.86
CA ILE A 66 2.62 3.74 -1.08
C ILE A 66 1.46 3.49 -2.04
N PHE A 67 0.67 2.48 -1.75
CA PHE A 67 -0.59 2.20 -2.41
C PHE A 67 -1.74 2.58 -1.47
N ALA A 68 -2.55 3.55 -1.87
CA ALA A 68 -3.84 3.78 -1.23
C ALA A 68 -4.82 2.74 -1.78
N ILE A 69 -5.30 1.85 -0.93
CA ILE A 69 -6.19 0.76 -1.31
C ILE A 69 -7.50 0.83 -0.56
N SER A 70 -8.59 0.53 -1.26
CA SER A 70 -9.91 0.43 -0.66
C SER A 70 -10.62 -0.84 -1.08
N SER A 71 -11.50 -1.34 -0.22
CA SER A 71 -12.40 -2.45 -0.52
C SER A 71 -13.84 -1.96 -0.50
N LYS A 72 -14.52 -2.08 -1.65
CA LYS A 72 -15.97 -1.82 -1.75
C LYS A 72 -16.80 -2.85 -1.00
N VAL A 73 -16.30 -4.08 -0.88
CA VAL A 73 -16.99 -5.19 -0.20
C VAL A 73 -16.99 -4.93 1.31
N LEU A 74 -15.83 -4.57 1.86
CA LEU A 74 -15.65 -4.37 3.29
C LEU A 74 -15.86 -2.92 3.74
N SER A 75 -16.09 -1.99 2.79
CA SER A 75 -16.19 -0.55 3.03
C SER A 75 -15.04 -0.02 3.91
N VAL A 76 -13.82 -0.49 3.63
CA VAL A 76 -12.61 -0.15 4.38
C VAL A 76 -11.54 0.38 3.43
N GLY A 77 -10.83 1.41 3.86
CA GLY A 77 -9.70 2.00 3.15
C GLY A 77 -8.46 2.05 4.03
N GLY A 78 -7.30 1.89 3.42
CA GLY A 78 -6.02 1.98 4.09
C GLY A 78 -4.85 2.14 3.14
N VAL A 79 -3.67 2.18 3.72
CA VAL A 79 -2.40 2.34 3.02
C VAL A 79 -1.61 1.03 3.09
N LEU A 80 -0.97 0.70 1.98
CA LEU A 80 -0.01 -0.39 1.87
C LEU A 80 1.33 0.23 1.45
N VAL A 81 2.33 0.10 2.31
CA VAL A 81 3.68 0.60 2.05
C VAL A 81 4.57 -0.59 1.67
N ASN A 82 5.33 -0.45 0.59
CA ASN A 82 6.26 -1.47 0.16
C ASN A 82 7.54 -0.87 -0.42
N ALA A 83 8.64 -1.62 -0.42
CA ALA A 83 9.84 -1.27 -1.17
C ALA A 83 9.62 -1.46 -2.68
N TYR A 84 10.26 -0.64 -3.51
CA TYR A 84 10.34 -0.83 -4.96
C TYR A 84 11.79 -0.81 -5.45
N GLY A 85 11.98 -1.10 -6.74
CA GLY A 85 13.29 -1.10 -7.37
C GLY A 85 14.14 -2.30 -7.02
N VAL A 86 15.41 -2.07 -6.68
CA VAL A 86 16.38 -3.13 -6.36
C VAL A 86 16.09 -3.82 -5.03
N TYR A 87 15.29 -3.19 -4.18
CA TYR A 87 14.81 -3.74 -2.91
C TYR A 87 13.36 -4.22 -3.00
N ALA A 88 12.77 -4.25 -4.20
CA ALA A 88 11.42 -4.76 -4.39
C ALA A 88 11.35 -6.24 -3.99
N ASP A 89 10.46 -6.54 -3.06
CA ASP A 89 10.11 -7.92 -2.74
C ASP A 89 9.21 -8.49 -3.86
N GLU A 90 9.69 -9.52 -4.56
CA GLU A 90 8.97 -10.16 -5.66
C GLU A 90 7.63 -10.75 -5.22
N HIS A 91 7.54 -11.25 -3.98
CA HIS A 91 6.33 -11.83 -3.41
C HIS A 91 5.30 -10.73 -3.14
N ALA A 92 5.74 -9.64 -2.53
CA ALA A 92 4.92 -8.47 -2.32
C ALA A 92 4.37 -7.93 -3.66
N TRP A 93 5.19 -7.93 -4.71
CA TRP A 93 4.75 -7.49 -6.04
C TRP A 93 3.67 -8.40 -6.65
N LYS A 94 3.75 -9.72 -6.46
CA LYS A 94 2.69 -10.65 -6.90
C LYS A 94 1.36 -10.34 -6.22
N VAL A 95 1.37 -10.03 -4.93
CA VAL A 95 0.15 -9.65 -4.20
C VAL A 95 -0.40 -8.31 -4.70
N VAL A 96 0.47 -7.32 -4.91
CA VAL A 96 0.07 -6.02 -5.50
C VAL A 96 -0.53 -6.19 -6.89
N GLN A 97 -0.02 -7.12 -7.71
CA GLN A 97 -0.57 -7.42 -9.04
C GLN A 97 -1.99 -8.02 -9.00
N ARG A 98 -2.37 -8.65 -7.88
CA ARG A 98 -3.73 -9.17 -7.67
C ARG A 98 -4.74 -8.09 -7.27
N LEU A 99 -4.25 -6.97 -6.74
CA LEU A 99 -5.12 -5.82 -6.46
C LEU A 99 -5.74 -5.32 -7.77
N LYS A 100 -7.03 -5.00 -7.72
CA LYS A 100 -7.72 -4.48 -8.91
C LYS A 100 -7.19 -3.08 -9.21
N LYS A 101 -6.71 -2.87 -10.43
CA LYS A 101 -6.38 -1.52 -10.90
C LYS A 101 -7.67 -0.78 -11.21
N TYR A 102 -7.79 0.45 -10.72
CA TYR A 102 -8.78 1.38 -11.26
C TYR A 102 -8.37 1.69 -12.71
N VAL A 103 -9.22 1.36 -13.67
CA VAL A 103 -9.06 1.70 -15.10
C VAL A 103 -10.02 2.83 -15.43
#